data_AF-A0A9C8AKL0-F1
#
_entry.id   AF-A0A9C8AKL0-F1
#
_cell.length_a   1.000
_cell.length_b   1.000
_cell.length_c   1.000
_cell.angle_alpha   90.00
_cell.angle_beta   90.00
_cell.angle_gamma   90.00
#
_symmetry.space_group_name_H-M   'P 1'
#
loop_
_entity.id
_entity.type
_entity.pdbx_description
1 polymer ?
#
loop_
_entity_poly.entity_id
_entity_poly.type
_entity_poly.pdbx_seq_one_letter_code
_entity_poly.pdbx_strand_id
1 'polypeptide(L)'
;MAMHKLQIMIPKEQYAWLKEKAQAEGKSIGQIVREAIERLRGTAAVATLPPLEEDPAWQIVGMFRGGPPYDVSVRHDDYLYGDYGKEEEGEEASH
;
A
#
# COMPACT_ATOMS: atom_id res chain seq x y z
N MET A 1 -11.96 18.15 -15.09
CA MET A 1 -12.52 18.54 -13.77
C MET A 1 -12.69 20.05 -13.75
N ALA A 2 -13.78 20.56 -13.18
CA ALA A 2 -13.96 22.00 -12.99
C ALA A 2 -13.00 22.52 -11.91
N MET A 3 -12.37 23.67 -12.12
CA MET A 3 -11.48 24.32 -11.15
C MET A 3 -12.14 25.57 -10.55
N HIS A 4 -11.97 25.77 -9.25
CA HIS A 4 -12.42 26.97 -8.55
C HIS A 4 -11.22 27.86 -8.20
N LYS A 5 -11.40 29.19 -8.34
CA LYS A 5 -10.40 30.17 -7.89
C LYS A 5 -10.42 30.23 -6.36
N LEU A 6 -9.28 29.98 -5.74
CA LEU A 6 -9.09 30.07 -4.29
C LEU A 6 -8.07 31.15 -3.98
N GLN A 7 -8.43 32.10 -3.11
CA GLN A 7 -7.50 33.08 -2.53
C GLN A 7 -7.47 32.84 -1.02
N ILE A 8 -6.29 32.48 -0.50
CA ILE A 8 -6.07 32.22 0.92
C ILE A 8 -4.85 32.98 1.42
N MET A 9 -4.91 33.42 2.66
CA MET A 9 -3.74 33.94 3.37
C MET A 9 -3.07 32.78 4.11
N ILE A 10 -1.76 32.63 3.91
CA ILE A 10 -0.96 31.64 4.63
C ILE A 10 0.25 32.31 5.27
N PRO A 11 0.77 31.77 6.39
CA PRO A 11 2.01 32.24 6.99
C PRO A 11 3.15 32.30 5.97
N LYS A 12 3.99 33.32 6.10
CA LYS A 12 5.13 33.57 5.19
C LYS A 12 6.06 32.35 5.09
N GLU A 13 6.27 31.65 6.20
CA GLU A 13 7.11 30.45 6.28
C GLU A 13 6.54 29.30 5.44
N GLN A 14 5.21 29.10 5.48
CA GLN A 14 4.54 28.08 4.67
C GLN A 14 4.63 28.40 3.18
N TYR A 15 4.50 29.67 2.81
CA TYR A 15 4.69 30.09 1.42
C TYR A 15 6.14 29.87 0.94
N ALA A 16 7.13 30.21 1.77
CA ALA A 16 8.54 29.99 1.45
C ALA A 16 8.83 28.49 1.22
N TRP A 17 8.37 27.64 2.14
CA TRP A 17 8.50 26.19 2.01
C TRP A 17 7.82 25.64 0.75
N LEU A 18 6.59 26.09 0.45
CA LEU A 18 5.87 25.68 -0.78
C LEU A 18 6.66 26.06 -2.04
N LYS A 19 7.29 27.23 -2.05
CA LYS A 19 8.08 27.72 -3.18
C LYS A 19 9.35 26.89 -3.38
N GLU A 20 10.08 26.60 -2.31
CA GLU A 20 11.28 25.75 -2.36
C GLU A 20 10.96 24.34 -2.84
N LYS A 21 9.90 23.73 -2.29
CA LYS A 21 9.43 22.41 -2.70
C LYS A 21 9.00 22.35 -4.15
N ALA A 22 8.25 23.37 -4.60
CA ALA A 22 7.82 23.50 -5.99
C ALA A 22 9.02 23.57 -6.95
N GLN A 23 10.07 24.32 -6.59
CA GLN A 23 11.30 24.41 -7.37
C GLN A 23 12.05 23.07 -7.41
N ALA A 24 12.24 22.43 -6.25
CA ALA A 24 12.94 21.16 -6.16
C ALA A 24 12.27 20.04 -6.96
N GLU A 25 10.93 20.03 -7.01
CA GLU A 25 10.15 19.01 -7.72
C GLU A 25 9.77 19.40 -9.17
N GLY A 26 10.12 20.61 -9.63
CA GLY A 26 9.73 21.10 -10.95
C GLY A 26 8.21 21.26 -11.13
N LYS A 27 7.48 21.55 -10.05
CA LYS A 27 6.01 21.63 -10.02
C LYS A 27 5.53 23.06 -9.71
N SER A 28 4.26 23.33 -9.97
CA SER A 28 3.62 24.57 -9.47
C SER A 28 3.21 24.43 -8.00
N ILE A 29 3.19 25.54 -7.25
CA ILE A 29 2.67 25.56 -5.86
C ILE A 29 1.24 24.99 -5.82
N GLY A 30 0.39 25.35 -6.78
CA GLY A 30 -0.97 24.83 -6.84
C GLY A 30 -1.03 23.31 -7.03
N GLN A 31 -0.08 22.73 -7.76
CA GLN A 31 0.02 21.27 -7.87
C GLN A 31 0.45 20.62 -6.54
N ILE A 32 1.45 21.18 -5.85
CA ILE A 32 1.86 20.71 -4.52
C ILE A 32 0.68 20.75 -3.54
N VAL A 33 -0.09 21.84 -3.53
CA VAL A 33 -1.27 21.98 -2.67
C VAL A 33 -2.34 20.95 -3.02
N ARG A 34 -2.65 20.74 -4.30
CA ARG A 34 -3.61 19.70 -4.73
C ARG A 34 -3.14 18.30 -4.32
N GLU A 35 -1.87 17.95 -4.56
CA GLU A 35 -1.31 16.66 -4.16
C GLU A 35 -1.36 16.45 -2.64
N ALA A 36 -1.07 17.48 -1.85
CA ALA A 36 -1.19 17.42 -0.40
C ALA A 36 -2.63 17.19 0.05
N ILE A 37 -3.60 17.88 -0.56
CA ILE A 37 -5.04 17.69 -0.27
C ILE A 37 -5.47 16.26 -0.63
N GLU A 38 -5.04 15.71 -1.77
CA GLU A 38 -5.36 14.34 -2.16
C GLU A 38 -4.75 13.30 -1.20
N ARG A 39 -3.51 13.52 -0.74
CA ARG A 39 -2.90 12.68 0.31
C ARG A 39 -3.66 12.76 1.62
N LEU A 40 -4.07 13.96 2.04
CA LEU A 40 -4.89 14.14 3.24
C LEU A 40 -6.26 13.47 3.09
N ARG A 41 -6.89 13.56 1.91
CA ARG A 41 -8.15 12.87 1.64
C ARG A 41 -7.99 11.36 1.60
N GLY A 42 -6.90 10.85 1.03
CA GLY A 42 -6.58 9.42 1.01
C GLY A 42 -6.30 8.87 2.41
N THR A 43 -5.54 9.59 3.23
CA THR A 43 -5.30 9.22 4.63
C THR A 43 -6.56 9.32 5.49
N ALA A 44 -7.39 10.35 5.27
CA ALA A 44 -8.70 10.45 5.90
C ALA A 44 -9.65 9.33 5.44
N ALA A 45 -9.60 8.91 4.16
CA ALA A 45 -10.37 7.79 3.64
C ALA A 45 -9.96 6.46 4.28
N VAL A 46 -8.68 6.27 4.58
CA VAL A 46 -8.16 5.12 5.34
C VAL A 46 -8.59 5.21 6.82
N ALA A 47 -8.68 6.42 7.39
CA ALA A 47 -9.21 6.61 8.74
C ALA A 47 -10.74 6.41 8.81
N THR A 48 -11.44 6.55 7.69
CA THR A 48 -12.86 6.20 7.50
C THR A 48 -13.01 4.85 6.79
N LEU A 49 -12.20 3.86 7.15
CA LEU A 49 -12.61 2.49 6.89
C LEU A 49 -14.03 2.33 7.48
N PRO A 50 -14.98 1.72 6.74
CA PRO A 50 -16.27 1.41 7.31
C PRO A 50 -16.04 0.62 8.62
N PRO A 51 -16.96 0.73 9.61
CA PRO A 51 -16.93 -0.17 10.75
C PRO A 51 -16.66 -1.59 10.28
N LEU A 52 -15.90 -2.38 11.04
CA LEU A 52 -15.48 -3.72 10.64
C LEU A 52 -16.65 -4.60 10.16
N GLU A 53 -17.84 -4.38 10.73
CA GLU A 53 -19.12 -5.02 10.38
C GLU A 53 -19.62 -4.65 8.97
N GLU A 54 -19.26 -3.48 8.46
CA GLU A 54 -19.66 -2.93 7.16
C GLU A 54 -18.57 -3.08 6.08
N ASP A 55 -17.37 -3.56 6.42
CA ASP A 55 -16.29 -3.81 5.46
C ASP A 55 -16.58 -5.08 4.62
N PRO A 56 -16.78 -4.97 3.30
CA PRO A 56 -17.00 -6.13 2.44
C PRO A 56 -15.84 -7.14 2.45
N ALA A 57 -14.60 -6.69 2.69
CA ALA A 57 -13.46 -7.58 2.83
C ALA A 57 -13.51 -8.35 4.15
N TRP A 58 -14.01 -7.71 5.22
CA TRP A 58 -14.19 -8.38 6.51
C TRP A 58 -15.26 -9.47 6.46
N GLN A 59 -16.33 -9.27 5.67
CA GLN A 59 -17.37 -10.28 5.44
C GLN A 59 -16.82 -11.57 4.80
N ILE A 60 -15.65 -11.52 4.15
CA ILE A 60 -15.01 -12.69 3.53
C ILE A 60 -14.20 -13.50 4.56
N VAL A 61 -13.77 -12.88 5.67
CA VAL A 61 -12.95 -13.53 6.70
C VAL A 61 -13.75 -14.66 7.36
N GLY A 62 -13.24 -15.89 7.27
CA GLY A 62 -13.87 -17.07 7.86
C GLY A 62 -14.97 -17.72 7.01
N MET A 63 -15.35 -17.14 5.86
CA MET A 63 -16.26 -17.80 4.91
C MET A 63 -15.67 -19.09 4.34
N PHE A 64 -14.34 -19.14 4.21
CA PHE A 64 -13.62 -20.31 3.72
C PHE A 64 -12.81 -20.93 4.85
N ARG A 65 -12.88 -22.26 4.98
CA ARG A 65 -11.98 -23.04 5.83
C ARG A 65 -10.90 -23.63 4.96
N GLY A 66 -9.64 -23.48 5.38
CA GLY A 66 -8.53 -24.19 4.77
C GLY A 66 -8.74 -25.71 4.86
N GLY A 67 -8.30 -26.43 3.84
CA GLY A 67 -8.20 -27.90 3.86
C GLY A 67 -6.80 -28.34 4.28
N PRO A 68 -6.56 -29.64 4.50
CA PRO A 68 -5.22 -30.16 4.66
C PRO A 68 -4.35 -29.82 3.44
N PRO A 69 -3.09 -29.37 3.62
CA PRO A 69 -2.44 -29.11 4.90
C PRO A 69 -2.95 -27.81 5.57
N TYR A 70 -3.23 -27.86 6.87
CA TYR A 70 -3.90 -26.75 7.58
C TYR A 70 -2.97 -25.57 7.92
N ASP A 71 -1.68 -25.69 7.64
CA ASP A 71 -0.60 -24.74 7.90
C ASP A 71 -0.13 -24.00 6.63
N VAL A 72 -0.87 -24.08 5.52
CA VAL A 72 -0.54 -23.40 4.25
C VAL A 72 -0.32 -21.91 4.42
N SER A 73 -1.08 -21.23 5.29
CA SER A 73 -0.87 -19.80 5.55
C SER A 73 0.44 -19.50 6.26
N VAL A 74 0.89 -20.41 7.13
CA VAL A 74 2.11 -20.26 7.95
C VAL A 74 3.35 -20.67 7.18
N ARG A 75 3.25 -21.74 6.38
CA ARG A 75 4.36 -22.36 5.66
C ARG A 75 4.20 -22.23 4.16
N HIS A 76 3.58 -21.15 3.70
CA HIS A 76 3.31 -20.94 2.27
C HIS A 76 4.59 -21.05 1.44
N ASP A 77 5.72 -20.52 1.93
CA ASP A 77 7.00 -20.61 1.25
C ASP A 77 7.51 -22.05 1.10
N ASP A 78 7.34 -22.90 2.11
CA ASP A 78 7.71 -24.32 2.01
C ASP A 78 6.87 -25.05 0.95
N TYR A 79 5.59 -24.67 0.79
CA TYR A 79 4.71 -25.27 -0.21
C TYR A 79 4.90 -24.70 -1.62
N LEU A 80 5.22 -23.42 -1.73
CA LEU A 80 5.42 -22.73 -3.01
C LEU A 80 6.84 -22.94 -3.55
N TYR A 81 7.82 -23.08 -2.67
CA TYR A 81 9.24 -23.05 -3.00
C TYR A 81 10.07 -24.19 -2.41
N GLY A 82 9.53 -25.00 -1.50
CA GLY A 82 10.30 -26.07 -0.84
C GLY A 82 10.78 -27.21 -1.76
N ASP A 83 10.30 -27.28 -3.01
CA ASP A 83 10.76 -28.24 -4.02
C ASP A 83 11.75 -27.62 -5.04
N TYR A 84 11.98 -26.30 -4.98
CA TYR A 84 13.04 -25.65 -5.77
C TYR A 84 14.39 -25.83 -5.08
N GLY A 85 14.96 -27.03 -5.20
CA GLY A 85 16.31 -27.32 -4.70
C GLY A 85 16.66 -28.79 -4.47
N LYS A 86 15.78 -29.75 -4.79
CA LYS A 86 16.20 -31.15 -4.89
C LYS A 86 16.88 -31.37 -6.23
N GLU A 87 18.11 -30.86 -6.33
CA GLU A 87 19.08 -31.48 -7.22
C GLU A 87 19.19 -32.94 -6.78
N GLU A 88 18.95 -33.85 -7.71
CA GLU A 88 19.25 -35.25 -7.52
C GLU A 88 20.78 -35.38 -7.35
N GLU A 89 21.25 -35.28 -6.10
CA GLU A 89 22.61 -35.64 -5.74
C GLU A 89 22.76 -37.16 -5.90
N GLY A 90 23.19 -37.53 -7.10
CA GLY A 90 24.24 -38.52 -7.36
C GLY A 90 24.12 -39.85 -6.62
N GLU A 91 23.46 -40.80 -7.25
CA GLU A 91 23.70 -42.23 -6.98
C GLU A 91 25.01 -42.66 -7.68
N GLU A 92 26.15 -42.32 -7.07
CA GLU A 92 27.46 -42.97 -7.24
C GLU A 92 28.11 -43.04 -5.84
N ALA A 93 28.57 -44.13 -5.25
CA ALA A 93 28.72 -45.54 -5.64
C ALA A 93 29.00 -46.32 -4.33
N SER A 94 28.82 -47.65 -4.34
CA SER A 94 29.82 -48.63 -3.83
C SER A 94 29.23 -50.04 -3.82
N HIS A 95 29.71 -50.89 -4.72
CA HIS A 95 29.76 -52.34 -4.53
C HIS A 95 31.08 -52.90 -5.06
#